data_AF-A0A7X7YF01-F1
#
_entry.id   AF-A0A7X7YF01-F1
#
_cell.length_a   1.000
_cell.length_b   1.000
_cell.length_c   1.000
_cell.angle_alpha   90.00
_cell.angle_beta   90.00
_cell.angle_gamma   90.00
#
_symmetry.space_group_name_H-M   'P 1'
#
loop_
_entity.id
_entity.type
_entity.pdbx_description
1 polymer ?
#
loop_
_entity_poly.entity_id
_entity_poly.type
_entity_poly.pdbx_seq_one_letter_code
_entity_poly.pdbx_strand_id
1 'polypeptide(L)'
;PAPVPAAPAVVVPPTAAPPAGASVDDLKTAFAPLLAAWRQADPVNPAHLRINRALRWDDLGGPPPADPATGRTRIPPPRPQARTALDGTFSSSRWHDLLQASEGAFGEPAGLFWLDLQFYSATAVLALDPGRGKAAAEVIQGACAQLLERMPNLPGLSFSDGTPFATERTRAWLEQSTAAQGPTLTMVTGGSGAEASSLEAAEIAQARELFAKKRLAQALEILQRGIERAGSTRARFRTRLDAAQVCLQAEQEGWARTLLEELGRDMESFTFERWEPETAIQVLQLTALCYARLAKDRKTENREALRAEVEKLKARLFRLDMRAAAVVEEMLR
;
A
#
# COMPACT_ATOMS: atom_id res chain seq x y z
N PRO A 1 49.85 -21.20 -33.81
CA PRO A 1 48.81 -20.60 -32.94
C PRO A 1 47.94 -19.60 -33.75
N ALA A 2 46.72 -20.01 -34.09
CA ALA A 2 45.76 -19.17 -34.79
C ALA A 2 45.19 -18.09 -33.82
N PRO A 3 44.88 -16.87 -34.31
CA PRO A 3 44.38 -15.79 -33.46
C PRO A 3 42.94 -16.08 -33.00
N VAL A 4 42.69 -15.83 -31.71
CA VAL A 4 41.38 -15.97 -31.06
C VAL A 4 40.43 -14.88 -31.62
N PRO A 5 39.19 -15.21 -32.00
CA PRO A 5 38.25 -14.21 -32.52
C PRO A 5 37.87 -13.23 -31.40
N ALA A 6 37.91 -11.94 -31.72
CA ALA A 6 37.50 -10.86 -30.83
C ALA A 6 36.00 -10.98 -30.51
N ALA A 7 35.65 -10.89 -29.23
CA ALA A 7 34.27 -10.87 -28.77
C ALA A 7 33.52 -9.67 -29.39
N PRO A 8 32.25 -9.84 -29.78
CA PRO A 8 31.47 -8.76 -30.38
C PRO A 8 31.30 -7.62 -29.38
N ALA A 9 31.63 -6.40 -29.81
CA ALA A 9 31.43 -5.20 -29.02
C ALA A 9 29.93 -5.04 -28.70
N VAL A 10 29.61 -4.95 -27.41
CA VAL A 10 28.27 -4.61 -26.94
C VAL A 10 27.99 -3.17 -27.38
N VAL A 11 27.16 -3.00 -28.40
CA VAL A 11 26.67 -1.69 -28.83
C VAL A 11 25.70 -1.21 -27.75
N VAL A 12 26.17 -0.32 -26.88
CA VAL A 12 25.31 0.41 -25.95
C VAL A 12 24.46 1.37 -26.81
N PRO A 13 23.12 1.24 -26.81
CA PRO A 13 22.29 2.17 -27.57
C PRO A 13 22.47 3.60 -27.02
N PRO A 14 22.43 4.63 -27.88
CA PRO A 14 22.62 6.00 -27.45
C PRO A 14 21.53 6.36 -26.43
N THR A 15 21.95 6.77 -25.23
CA THR A 15 21.06 7.35 -24.23
C THR A 15 20.53 8.66 -24.81
N ALA A 16 19.26 8.68 -25.21
CA ALA A 16 18.61 9.90 -25.66
C ALA A 16 18.57 10.88 -24.47
N ALA A 17 19.40 11.92 -24.54
CA ALA A 17 19.33 13.02 -23.59
C ALA A 17 17.94 13.68 -23.72
N PRO A 18 17.28 14.05 -22.61
CA PRO A 18 16.04 14.83 -22.68
C PRO A 18 16.33 16.14 -23.43
N PRO A 19 15.43 16.60 -24.33
CA PRO A 19 15.67 17.81 -25.09
C PRO A 19 15.86 19.00 -24.13
N ALA A 20 16.87 19.83 -24.41
CA ALA A 20 17.15 21.00 -23.59
C ALA A 20 15.92 21.93 -23.59
N GLY A 21 15.32 22.15 -22.41
CA GLY A 21 14.10 22.95 -22.25
C GLY A 21 12.78 22.16 -22.27
N ALA A 22 12.80 20.83 -22.19
CA ALA A 22 11.59 20.01 -22.08
C ALA A 22 10.76 20.40 -20.84
N SER A 23 9.46 20.60 -21.04
CA SER A 23 8.51 20.72 -19.93
C SER A 23 8.35 19.37 -19.21
N VAL A 24 7.80 19.39 -17.99
CA VAL A 24 7.48 18.16 -17.26
C VAL A 24 6.51 17.28 -18.07
N ASP A 25 5.57 17.89 -18.80
CA ASP A 25 4.62 17.19 -19.65
C ASP A 25 5.29 16.52 -20.87
N ASP A 26 6.31 17.16 -21.44
CA ASP A 26 7.10 16.57 -22.52
C ASP A 26 7.86 15.33 -22.01
N LEU A 27 8.41 15.40 -20.80
CA LEU A 27 9.10 14.27 -20.15
C LEU A 27 8.13 13.12 -19.86
N LYS A 28 6.93 13.42 -19.38
CA LYS A 28 5.87 12.42 -19.16
C LYS A 28 5.42 11.75 -20.44
N THR A 29 5.28 12.55 -21.51
CA THR A 29 4.93 12.05 -22.84
C THR A 29 6.03 11.16 -23.42
N ALA A 30 7.30 11.55 -23.23
CA ALA A 30 8.45 10.74 -23.62
C ALA A 30 8.57 9.40 -22.86
N PHE A 31 7.98 9.31 -21.66
CA PHE A 31 7.97 8.08 -20.85
C PHE A 31 6.94 7.05 -21.34
N ALA A 32 5.91 7.47 -22.08
CA ALA A 32 4.86 6.58 -22.59
C ALA A 32 5.37 5.40 -23.46
N PRO A 33 6.26 5.59 -24.46
CA PRO A 33 6.81 4.46 -25.23
C PRO A 33 7.66 3.51 -24.38
N LEU A 34 8.36 4.03 -23.36
CA LEU A 34 9.14 3.19 -22.44
C LEU A 34 8.23 2.30 -21.59
N LEU A 35 7.12 2.86 -21.08
CA LEU A 35 6.11 2.09 -20.36
C LEU A 35 5.44 1.03 -21.26
N ALA A 36 5.19 1.36 -22.53
CA ALA A 36 4.66 0.41 -23.49
C ALA A 36 5.64 -0.74 -23.76
N ALA A 37 6.93 -0.43 -23.97
CA ALA A 37 7.98 -1.44 -24.14
C ALA A 37 8.16 -2.32 -22.89
N TRP A 38 8.14 -1.73 -21.70
CA TRP A 38 8.25 -2.48 -20.45
C TRP A 38 7.04 -3.41 -20.25
N ARG A 39 5.83 -2.93 -20.55
CA ARG A 39 4.61 -3.75 -20.48
C ARG A 39 4.64 -4.94 -21.43
N GLN A 40 5.28 -4.82 -22.60
CA GLN A 40 5.47 -5.93 -23.52
C GLN A 40 6.53 -6.93 -23.02
N ALA A 41 7.56 -6.45 -22.32
CA ALA A 41 8.63 -7.28 -21.80
C ALA A 41 8.23 -8.05 -20.52
N ASP A 42 7.53 -7.40 -19.58
CA ASP A 42 7.08 -8.01 -18.32
C ASP A 42 5.72 -7.41 -17.89
N PRO A 43 4.60 -7.92 -18.44
CA PRO A 43 3.26 -7.37 -18.20
C PRO A 43 2.80 -7.46 -16.74
N VAL A 44 3.40 -8.34 -15.94
CA VAL A 44 3.02 -8.55 -14.53
C VAL A 44 3.89 -7.73 -13.58
N ASN A 45 4.87 -6.97 -14.09
CA ASN A 45 5.76 -6.21 -13.23
C ASN A 45 5.02 -5.10 -12.46
N PRO A 46 5.00 -5.10 -11.11
CA PRO A 46 4.28 -4.07 -10.36
C PRO A 46 4.85 -2.65 -10.57
N ALA A 47 6.13 -2.52 -10.95
CA ALA A 47 6.77 -1.22 -11.06
C ALA A 47 6.23 -0.36 -12.21
N HIS A 48 6.07 -0.94 -13.40
CA HIS A 48 5.55 -0.17 -14.55
C HIS A 48 4.10 0.28 -14.33
N LEU A 49 3.28 -0.57 -13.68
CA LEU A 49 1.89 -0.28 -13.32
C LEU A 49 1.81 0.88 -12.31
N ARG A 50 2.71 0.89 -11.32
CA ARG A 50 2.82 1.98 -10.34
C ARG A 50 3.21 3.29 -11.01
N ILE A 51 4.26 3.27 -11.83
CA ILE A 51 4.79 4.46 -12.48
C ILE A 51 3.75 5.07 -13.43
N ASN A 52 3.06 4.24 -14.23
CA ASN A 52 2.02 4.72 -15.14
C ASN A 52 0.93 5.51 -14.40
N ARG A 53 0.50 5.02 -13.23
CA ARG A 53 -0.54 5.68 -12.41
C ARG A 53 -0.02 6.93 -11.72
N ALA A 54 1.17 6.89 -11.13
CA ALA A 54 1.79 8.05 -10.49
C ALA A 54 1.94 9.23 -11.47
N LEU A 55 2.51 8.97 -12.66
CA LEU A 55 2.70 10.01 -13.69
C LEU A 55 1.39 10.69 -14.12
N ARG A 56 0.27 9.96 -14.06
CA ARG A 56 -1.04 10.39 -14.55
C ARG A 56 -1.92 11.00 -13.46
N TRP A 57 -1.95 10.42 -12.27
CA TRP A 57 -2.86 10.81 -11.19
C TRP A 57 -2.25 11.79 -10.19
N ASP A 58 -0.92 11.88 -10.05
CA ASP A 58 -0.31 12.77 -9.06
C ASP A 58 -0.54 14.25 -9.38
N ASP A 59 -0.61 14.59 -10.67
CA ASP A 59 -0.88 15.97 -11.15
C ASP A 59 -2.35 16.38 -11.03
N LEU A 60 -3.25 15.46 -10.74
CA LEU A 60 -4.68 15.76 -10.66
C LEU A 60 -4.97 16.61 -9.41
N GLY A 61 -5.08 17.93 -9.58
CA GLY A 61 -5.36 18.86 -8.48
C GLY A 61 -6.73 18.68 -7.79
N GLY A 62 -7.65 17.91 -8.37
CA GLY A 62 -8.97 17.65 -7.80
C GLY A 62 -9.93 17.01 -8.80
N PRO A 63 -11.18 16.73 -8.38
CA PRO A 63 -12.16 16.08 -9.25
C PRO A 63 -12.54 17.03 -10.39
N PRO A 64 -12.84 16.49 -11.58
CA PRO A 64 -13.23 17.32 -12.71
C PRO A 64 -14.55 18.06 -12.42
N PRO A 65 -14.73 19.29 -12.93
CA PRO A 65 -15.98 20.02 -12.77
C PRO A 65 -17.16 19.22 -13.32
N ALA A 66 -18.15 18.96 -12.46
CA ALA A 66 -19.36 18.22 -12.79
C ALA A 66 -20.61 19.08 -12.54
N ASP A 67 -21.66 18.81 -13.31
CA ASP A 67 -22.98 19.39 -13.08
C ASP A 67 -23.59 18.83 -11.77
N PRO A 68 -23.94 19.67 -10.77
CA PRO A 68 -24.49 19.23 -9.50
C PRO A 68 -25.78 18.42 -9.61
N ALA A 69 -26.58 18.63 -10.66
CA ALA A 69 -27.87 17.97 -10.82
C ALA A 69 -27.76 16.58 -11.49
N THR A 70 -26.76 16.38 -12.34
CA THR A 70 -26.65 15.17 -13.18
C THR A 70 -25.36 14.37 -12.98
N GLY A 71 -24.36 14.91 -12.27
CA GLY A 71 -23.05 14.29 -12.09
C GLY A 71 -22.22 14.20 -13.37
N ARG A 72 -22.66 14.86 -14.45
CA ARG A 72 -21.99 14.82 -15.76
C ARG A 72 -20.85 15.80 -15.81
N THR A 73 -19.71 15.32 -16.29
CA THR A 73 -18.50 16.11 -16.51
C THR A 73 -18.43 16.58 -17.96
N ARG A 74 -17.57 17.57 -18.22
CA ARG A 74 -17.23 18.01 -19.60
C ARG A 74 -16.18 17.12 -20.27
N ILE A 75 -15.84 15.98 -19.67
CA ILE A 75 -14.81 15.09 -20.18
C ILE A 75 -15.39 14.25 -21.32
N PRO A 76 -14.72 14.20 -22.49
CA PRO A 76 -15.14 13.36 -23.59
C PRO A 76 -15.17 11.89 -23.18
N PRO A 77 -16.19 11.13 -23.60
CA PRO A 77 -16.26 9.71 -23.29
C PRO A 77 -15.17 8.92 -24.02
N PRO A 78 -14.72 7.80 -23.45
CA PRO A 78 -13.89 6.84 -24.18
C PRO A 78 -14.62 6.32 -25.42
N ARG A 79 -13.84 6.02 -26.47
CA ARG A 79 -14.38 5.59 -27.77
C ARG A 79 -15.28 4.35 -27.60
N PRO A 80 -16.50 4.34 -28.14
CA PRO A 80 -17.43 3.21 -28.01
C PRO A 80 -16.82 1.88 -28.47
N GLN A 81 -16.04 1.91 -29.56
CA GLN A 81 -15.34 0.74 -30.09
C GLN A 81 -14.32 0.16 -29.09
N ALA A 82 -13.64 1.01 -28.32
CA ALA A 82 -12.68 0.58 -27.30
C ALA A 82 -13.40 -0.12 -26.13
N ARG A 83 -14.57 0.39 -25.73
CA ARG A 83 -15.43 -0.25 -24.72
C ARG A 83 -15.86 -1.65 -25.15
N THR A 84 -16.44 -1.76 -26.34
CA THR A 84 -16.89 -3.06 -26.87
C THR A 84 -15.73 -4.04 -27.05
N ALA A 85 -14.55 -3.55 -27.46
CA ALA A 85 -13.36 -4.38 -27.56
C ALA A 85 -12.91 -4.92 -26.19
N LEU A 86 -12.85 -4.07 -25.16
CA LEU A 86 -12.50 -4.46 -23.79
C LEU A 86 -13.47 -5.50 -23.24
N ASP A 87 -14.77 -5.26 -23.36
CA ASP A 87 -15.82 -6.18 -22.90
C ASP A 87 -15.76 -7.53 -23.63
N GLY A 88 -15.47 -7.50 -24.94
CA GLY A 88 -15.26 -8.70 -25.74
C GLY A 88 -14.01 -9.49 -25.34
N THR A 89 -12.89 -8.81 -25.10
CA THR A 89 -11.65 -9.46 -24.62
C THR A 89 -11.80 -10.04 -23.21
N PHE A 90 -12.54 -9.35 -22.34
CA PHE A 90 -12.85 -9.81 -21.00
C PHE A 90 -13.72 -11.06 -21.03
N SER A 91 -14.80 -11.06 -21.81
CA SER A 91 -15.69 -12.22 -21.97
C SER A 91 -15.00 -13.43 -22.60
N SER A 92 -13.99 -13.18 -23.44
CA SER A 92 -13.22 -14.24 -24.09
C SER A 92 -12.00 -14.72 -23.27
N SER A 93 -11.83 -14.24 -22.04
CA SER A 93 -10.70 -14.57 -21.15
C SER A 93 -9.31 -14.35 -21.78
N ARG A 94 -9.19 -13.39 -22.70
CA ARG A 94 -7.91 -13.03 -23.33
C ARG A 94 -7.16 -12.03 -22.46
N TRP A 95 -6.63 -12.51 -21.34
CA TRP A 95 -6.06 -11.67 -20.27
C TRP A 95 -4.88 -10.81 -20.72
N HIS A 96 -4.00 -11.32 -21.58
CA HIS A 96 -2.88 -10.55 -22.12
C HIS A 96 -3.36 -9.37 -22.98
N ASP A 97 -4.26 -9.63 -23.93
CA ASP A 97 -4.84 -8.60 -24.79
C ASP A 97 -5.64 -7.58 -23.99
N LEU A 98 -6.38 -8.05 -22.98
CA LEU A 98 -7.15 -7.19 -22.07
C LEU A 98 -6.25 -6.23 -21.31
N LEU A 99 -5.10 -6.70 -20.78
CA LEU A 99 -4.15 -5.86 -20.08
C LEU A 99 -3.51 -4.82 -21.02
N GLN A 100 -3.11 -5.24 -22.22
CA GLN A 100 -2.53 -4.33 -23.21
C GLN A 100 -3.51 -3.24 -23.63
N ALA A 101 -4.77 -3.63 -23.91
CA ALA A 101 -5.82 -2.72 -24.31
C ALA A 101 -6.22 -1.76 -23.18
N SER A 102 -6.36 -2.27 -21.94
CA SER A 102 -6.77 -1.45 -20.80
C SER A 102 -5.69 -0.43 -20.41
N GLU A 103 -4.44 -0.85 -20.29
CA GLU A 103 -3.32 0.05 -19.99
C GLU A 103 -2.97 0.97 -21.18
N GLY A 104 -3.32 0.58 -22.41
CA GLY A 104 -3.22 1.43 -23.60
C GLY A 104 -4.28 2.53 -23.58
N ALA A 105 -5.54 2.17 -23.33
CA ALA A 105 -6.65 3.10 -23.17
C ALA A 105 -6.42 4.05 -21.98
N PHE A 106 -5.78 3.58 -20.90
CA PHE A 106 -5.42 4.43 -19.75
C PHE A 106 -4.40 5.52 -20.13
N GLY A 107 -3.58 5.28 -21.15
CA GLY A 107 -2.68 6.29 -21.71
C GLY A 107 -3.39 7.41 -22.49
N GLU A 108 -4.65 7.22 -22.87
CA GLU A 108 -5.42 8.26 -23.56
C GLU A 108 -5.99 9.29 -22.57
N PRO A 109 -6.22 10.56 -22.99
CA PRO A 109 -6.77 11.59 -22.11
C PRO A 109 -8.11 11.22 -21.44
N ALA A 110 -8.99 10.51 -22.16
CA ALA A 110 -10.27 10.05 -21.63
C ALA A 110 -10.13 8.85 -20.66
N GLY A 111 -9.05 8.08 -20.78
CA GLY A 111 -8.78 6.92 -19.92
C GLY A 111 -8.39 7.29 -18.49
N LEU A 112 -7.93 8.53 -18.28
CA LEU A 112 -7.49 9.02 -16.97
C LEU A 112 -8.55 8.86 -15.86
N PHE A 113 -9.81 9.10 -16.21
CA PHE A 113 -10.96 9.03 -15.31
C PHE A 113 -11.80 7.76 -15.50
N TRP A 114 -11.41 6.87 -16.41
CA TRP A 114 -12.14 5.65 -16.66
C TRP A 114 -11.67 4.54 -15.72
N LEU A 115 -12.35 4.42 -14.58
CA LEU A 115 -11.97 3.51 -13.49
C LEU A 115 -12.16 2.03 -13.85
N ASP A 116 -13.04 1.70 -14.80
CA ASP A 116 -13.19 0.30 -15.25
C ASP A 116 -11.90 -0.27 -15.85
N LEU A 117 -11.03 0.58 -16.42
CA LEU A 117 -9.73 0.16 -16.92
C LEU A 117 -8.86 -0.44 -15.81
N GLN A 118 -9.00 0.06 -14.58
CA GLN A 118 -8.26 -0.42 -13.42
C GLN A 118 -8.73 -1.80 -12.99
N PHE A 119 -10.06 -2.02 -13.00
CA PHE A 119 -10.65 -3.33 -12.77
C PHE A 119 -10.18 -4.35 -13.80
N TYR A 120 -10.18 -3.99 -15.08
CA TYR A 120 -9.71 -4.87 -16.15
C TYR A 120 -8.22 -5.19 -16.02
N SER A 121 -7.39 -4.18 -15.73
CA SER A 121 -5.95 -4.38 -15.54
C SER A 121 -5.66 -5.28 -14.34
N ALA A 122 -6.32 -5.06 -13.21
CA ALA A 122 -6.16 -5.87 -12.00
C ALA A 122 -6.61 -7.32 -12.20
N THR A 123 -7.74 -7.52 -12.88
CA THR A 123 -8.24 -8.87 -13.19
C THR A 123 -7.29 -9.60 -14.15
N ALA A 124 -6.79 -8.89 -15.16
CA ALA A 124 -5.87 -9.46 -16.15
C ALA A 124 -4.54 -9.89 -15.54
N VAL A 125 -3.90 -9.06 -14.71
CA VAL A 125 -2.62 -9.44 -14.07
C VAL A 125 -2.77 -10.61 -13.12
N LEU A 126 -3.88 -10.69 -12.37
CA LEU A 126 -4.19 -11.84 -11.50
C LEU A 126 -4.37 -13.13 -12.30
N ALA A 127 -5.03 -13.04 -13.45
CA ALA A 127 -5.30 -14.21 -14.30
C ALA A 127 -4.07 -14.68 -15.09
N LEU A 128 -3.14 -13.77 -15.43
CA LEU A 128 -1.90 -14.11 -16.14
C LEU A 128 -0.88 -14.83 -15.26
N ASP A 129 -0.73 -14.40 -14.00
CA ASP A 129 0.22 -14.99 -13.06
C ASP A 129 -0.33 -14.81 -11.64
N PRO A 130 -0.99 -15.83 -11.05
CA PRO A 130 -1.58 -15.71 -9.72
C PRO A 130 -0.58 -15.39 -8.60
N GLY A 131 0.70 -15.72 -8.78
CA GLY A 131 1.74 -15.47 -7.80
C GLY A 131 2.21 -14.02 -7.82
N ARG A 132 2.76 -13.57 -8.96
CA ARG A 132 3.28 -12.19 -9.11
C ARG A 132 2.17 -11.18 -9.37
N GLY A 133 1.08 -11.62 -9.99
CA GLY A 133 -0.08 -10.80 -10.33
C GLY A 133 -0.85 -10.30 -9.12
N LYS A 134 -0.74 -10.98 -7.97
CA LYS A 134 -1.30 -10.46 -6.72
C LYS A 134 -0.64 -9.14 -6.32
N ALA A 135 0.69 -9.10 -6.30
CA ALA A 135 1.42 -7.87 -5.99
C ALA A 135 1.15 -6.76 -7.02
N ALA A 136 1.01 -7.13 -8.29
CA ALA A 136 0.63 -6.19 -9.35
C ALA A 136 -0.78 -5.63 -9.14
N ALA A 137 -1.76 -6.47 -8.84
CA ALA A 137 -3.13 -6.04 -8.57
C ALA A 137 -3.23 -5.17 -7.31
N GLU A 138 -2.49 -5.49 -6.25
CA GLU A 138 -2.40 -4.67 -5.03
C GLU A 138 -1.86 -3.27 -5.33
N VAL A 139 -0.88 -3.13 -6.24
CA VAL A 139 -0.40 -1.81 -6.69
C VAL A 139 -1.50 -1.01 -7.38
N ILE A 140 -2.26 -1.65 -8.26
CA ILE A 140 -3.38 -1.00 -8.97
C ILE A 140 -4.45 -0.56 -7.96
N GLN A 141 -4.82 -1.45 -7.04
CA GLN A 141 -5.80 -1.18 -6.00
C GLN A 141 -5.35 -0.07 -5.05
N GLY A 142 -4.10 -0.10 -4.59
CA GLY A 142 -3.55 0.93 -3.71
C GLY A 142 -3.53 2.31 -4.37
N ALA A 143 -3.19 2.39 -5.65
CA ALA A 143 -3.25 3.65 -6.40
C ALA A 143 -4.71 4.15 -6.54
N CYS A 144 -5.68 3.26 -6.78
CA CYS A 144 -7.09 3.62 -6.78
C CYS A 144 -7.55 4.11 -5.40
N ALA A 145 -7.13 3.46 -4.32
CA ALA A 145 -7.51 3.85 -2.96
C ALA A 145 -7.00 5.27 -2.63
N GLN A 146 -5.74 5.58 -2.95
CA GLN A 146 -5.17 6.93 -2.77
C GLN A 146 -5.91 7.99 -3.61
N LEU A 147 -6.31 7.64 -4.83
CA LEU A 147 -7.11 8.52 -5.68
C LEU A 147 -8.48 8.81 -5.06
N LEU A 148 -9.14 7.79 -4.52
CA LEU A 148 -10.47 7.90 -3.89
C LEU A 148 -10.43 8.62 -2.54
N GLU A 149 -9.33 8.49 -1.78
CA GLU A 149 -9.12 9.28 -0.56
C GLU A 149 -9.07 10.78 -0.88
N ARG A 150 -8.39 11.16 -1.96
CA ARG A 150 -8.33 12.55 -2.44
C ARG A 150 -9.66 13.00 -3.06
N MET A 151 -10.38 12.09 -3.73
CA MET A 151 -11.56 12.39 -4.54
C MET A 151 -12.67 11.34 -4.35
N PRO A 152 -13.39 11.35 -3.21
CA PRO A 152 -14.33 10.29 -2.87
C PRO A 152 -15.54 10.22 -3.80
N ASN A 153 -15.93 11.35 -4.40
CA ASN A 153 -17.09 11.43 -5.29
C ASN A 153 -16.81 10.94 -6.72
N LEU A 154 -15.56 10.60 -7.04
CA LEU A 154 -15.13 10.25 -8.41
C LEU A 154 -15.89 9.05 -9.02
N PRO A 155 -16.17 7.94 -8.30
CA PRO A 155 -16.92 6.81 -8.85
C PRO A 155 -18.37 7.14 -9.22
N GLY A 156 -18.93 8.20 -8.62
CA GLY A 156 -20.29 8.67 -8.86
C GLY A 156 -20.44 9.58 -10.08
N LEU A 157 -19.32 10.02 -10.68
CA LEU A 157 -19.33 10.92 -11.83
C LEU A 157 -19.50 10.17 -13.16
N SER A 158 -19.95 10.92 -14.16
CA SER A 158 -20.13 10.44 -15.54
C SER A 158 -19.43 11.32 -16.57
N PHE A 159 -19.08 10.74 -17.70
CA PHE A 159 -18.62 11.45 -18.90
C PHE A 159 -19.74 12.32 -19.50
N SER A 160 -19.40 13.13 -20.50
CA SER A 160 -20.35 14.04 -21.15
C SER A 160 -21.53 13.33 -21.83
N ASP A 161 -21.36 12.06 -22.23
CA ASP A 161 -22.42 11.22 -22.82
C ASP A 161 -23.31 10.52 -21.78
N GLY A 162 -23.01 10.70 -20.49
CA GLY A 162 -23.69 10.03 -19.38
C GLY A 162 -23.12 8.66 -19.01
N THR A 163 -22.09 8.17 -19.69
CA THR A 163 -21.41 6.94 -19.28
C THR A 163 -20.74 7.14 -17.91
N PRO A 164 -20.93 6.24 -16.94
CA PRO A 164 -20.29 6.38 -15.65
C PRO A 164 -18.77 6.19 -15.73
N PHE A 165 -18.03 6.83 -14.83
CA PHE A 165 -16.58 6.62 -14.68
C PHE A 165 -16.25 5.22 -14.15
N ALA A 166 -17.12 4.69 -13.29
CA ALA A 166 -17.07 3.33 -12.77
C ALA A 166 -18.43 2.66 -12.94
N THR A 167 -18.46 1.51 -13.60
CA THR A 167 -19.61 0.60 -13.58
C THR A 167 -19.86 0.07 -12.17
N GLU A 168 -21.07 -0.42 -11.92
CA GLU A 168 -21.46 -1.00 -10.62
C GLU A 168 -20.49 -2.11 -10.17
N ARG A 169 -20.03 -2.94 -11.10
CA ARG A 169 -19.01 -3.96 -10.85
C ARG A 169 -17.69 -3.37 -10.37
N THR A 170 -17.24 -2.30 -11.01
CA THR A 170 -16.00 -1.61 -10.65
C THR A 170 -16.14 -0.91 -9.30
N ARG A 171 -17.31 -0.33 -8.99
CA ARG A 171 -17.61 0.25 -7.67
C ARG A 171 -17.54 -0.80 -6.58
N ALA A 172 -18.22 -1.94 -6.76
CA ALA A 172 -18.16 -3.05 -5.81
C ALA A 172 -16.73 -3.58 -5.61
N TRP A 173 -15.94 -3.66 -6.69
CA TRP A 173 -14.53 -4.06 -6.60
C TRP A 173 -13.66 -3.05 -5.83
N LEU A 174 -13.89 -1.75 -6.06
CA LEU A 174 -13.21 -0.68 -5.32
C LEU A 174 -13.60 -0.72 -3.84
N GLU A 175 -14.88 -0.85 -3.53
CA GLU A 175 -15.41 -0.92 -2.17
C GLU A 175 -14.88 -2.13 -1.39
N GLN A 176 -14.86 -3.31 -2.01
CA GLN A 176 -14.27 -4.52 -1.40
C GLN A 176 -12.78 -4.34 -1.10
N SER A 177 -12.07 -3.61 -1.96
CA SER A 177 -10.64 -3.34 -1.78
C SER A 177 -10.39 -2.31 -0.67
N THR A 178 -11.24 -1.28 -0.57
CA THR A 178 -11.21 -0.28 0.52
C THR A 178 -11.81 -0.78 1.83
N ALA A 179 -12.55 -1.89 1.85
CA ALA A 179 -13.10 -2.51 3.07
C ALA A 179 -12.22 -3.65 3.60
N ALA A 180 -11.54 -4.38 2.70
CA ALA A 180 -10.47 -5.31 3.07
C ALA A 180 -9.25 -4.57 3.66
N GLN A 181 -9.06 -3.32 3.23
CA GLN A 181 -8.36 -2.31 4.01
C GLN A 181 -9.36 -1.72 5.01
N GLY A 182 -9.64 -2.39 6.14
CA GLY A 182 -10.32 -1.74 7.28
C GLY A 182 -9.56 -0.47 7.72
N PRO A 183 -9.88 0.20 8.84
CA PRO A 183 -9.02 1.27 9.36
C PRO A 183 -7.67 0.66 9.77
N THR A 184 -6.86 0.45 8.75
CA THR A 184 -5.49 0.02 8.73
C THR A 184 -4.82 1.36 8.62
N LEU A 185 -4.05 1.69 9.64
CA LEU A 185 -3.20 2.87 9.68
C LEU A 185 -2.44 2.99 8.35
N THR A 186 -3.03 3.70 7.39
CA THR A 186 -2.28 4.29 6.28
C THR A 186 -1.90 5.64 6.82
N MET A 187 -0.94 5.61 7.75
CA MET A 187 -0.19 6.80 8.09
C MET A 187 0.48 7.24 6.79
N VAL A 188 0.13 8.46 6.37
CA VAL A 188 0.81 9.25 5.35
C VAL A 188 2.29 8.87 5.32
N THR A 189 2.72 8.17 4.26
CA THR A 189 4.15 7.97 3.99
C THR A 189 4.74 9.25 3.41
N GLY A 190 4.66 10.33 4.20
CA GLY A 190 5.44 11.54 4.01
C GLY A 190 6.81 11.33 4.63
N GLY A 191 7.74 10.74 3.87
CA GLY A 191 9.09 10.54 4.39
C GLY A 191 9.94 9.64 3.51
N SER A 192 10.53 10.23 2.47
CA SER A 192 11.71 9.67 1.83
C SER A 192 12.80 9.43 2.89
N GLY A 193 13.26 8.17 3.02
CA GLY A 193 14.45 7.82 3.79
C GLY A 193 14.26 7.09 5.13
N ALA A 194 13.05 6.65 5.50
CA ALA A 194 12.87 5.89 6.73
C ALA A 194 13.10 4.38 6.49
N GLU A 195 14.24 3.84 6.95
CA GLU A 195 14.55 2.40 6.85
C GLU A 195 13.36 1.55 7.32
N ALA A 196 12.79 0.79 6.40
CA ALA A 196 11.62 -0.05 6.65
C ALA A 196 11.97 -1.22 7.57
N SER A 197 10.94 -1.77 8.22
CA SER A 197 11.04 -3.07 8.90
C SER A 197 11.64 -4.11 7.98
N SER A 198 12.45 -5.01 8.54
CA SER A 198 13.04 -6.12 7.79
C SER A 198 12.10 -7.32 7.66
N LEU A 199 10.94 -7.27 8.32
CA LEU A 199 9.87 -8.25 8.14
C LEU A 199 9.01 -7.87 6.93
N GLU A 200 8.87 -8.80 6.00
CA GLU A 200 7.97 -8.62 4.87
C GLU A 200 6.51 -8.90 5.28
N ALA A 201 5.55 -8.29 4.57
CA ALA A 201 4.13 -8.50 4.83
C ALA A 201 3.70 -9.98 4.74
N ALA A 202 4.35 -10.75 3.85
CA ALA A 202 4.14 -12.19 3.72
C ALA A 202 4.61 -12.97 4.96
N GLU A 203 5.75 -12.58 5.55
CA GLU A 203 6.28 -13.20 6.76
C GLU A 203 5.42 -12.88 7.99
N ILE A 204 4.92 -11.65 8.07
CA ILE A 204 3.95 -11.23 9.09
C ILE A 204 2.66 -12.06 8.98
N ALA A 205 2.13 -12.24 7.76
CA ALA A 205 0.94 -13.06 7.53
C ALA A 205 1.19 -14.54 7.88
N GLN A 206 2.35 -15.08 7.50
CA GLN A 206 2.74 -16.45 7.82
C GLN A 206 2.90 -16.66 9.33
N ALA A 207 3.53 -15.73 10.04
CA ALA A 207 3.66 -15.80 11.50
C ALA A 207 2.28 -15.80 12.18
N ARG A 208 1.34 -14.93 11.73
CA ARG A 208 -0.04 -14.92 12.22
C ARG A 208 -0.76 -16.25 11.99
N GLU A 209 -0.62 -16.83 10.80
CA GLU A 209 -1.22 -18.13 10.48
C GLU A 209 -0.64 -19.25 11.36
N LEU A 210 0.66 -19.23 11.62
CA LEU A 210 1.33 -20.21 12.48
C LEU A 210 0.91 -20.07 13.94
N PHE A 211 0.71 -18.84 14.43
CA PHE A 211 0.10 -18.60 15.76
C PHE A 211 -1.32 -19.18 15.83
N ALA A 212 -2.16 -18.96 14.81
CA ALA A 212 -3.50 -19.53 14.75
C ALA A 212 -3.48 -21.07 14.73
N LYS A 213 -2.49 -21.68 14.08
CA LYS A 213 -2.26 -23.14 14.06
C LYS A 213 -1.56 -23.68 15.32
N LYS A 214 -1.38 -22.86 16.36
CA LYS A 214 -0.65 -23.19 17.62
C LYS A 214 0.80 -23.64 17.41
N ARG A 215 1.42 -23.28 16.30
CA ARG A 215 2.84 -23.57 15.98
C ARG A 215 3.72 -22.41 16.43
N LEU A 216 3.74 -22.17 17.75
CA LEU A 216 4.34 -20.98 18.37
C LEU A 216 5.85 -20.85 18.07
N ALA A 217 6.60 -21.95 18.16
CA ALA A 217 8.04 -21.94 17.91
C ALA A 217 8.40 -21.53 16.47
N GLN A 218 7.64 -22.01 15.47
CA GLN A 218 7.87 -21.67 14.06
C GLN A 218 7.53 -20.20 13.77
N ALA A 219 6.47 -19.69 14.41
CA ALA A 219 6.11 -18.28 14.30
C ALA A 219 7.19 -17.36 14.90
N LEU A 220 7.69 -17.71 16.10
CA LEU A 220 8.77 -16.96 16.74
C LEU A 220 10.08 -17.03 15.96
N GLU A 221 10.39 -18.16 15.31
CA GLU A 221 11.58 -18.29 14.47
C GLU A 221 11.54 -17.34 13.27
N ILE A 222 10.38 -17.17 12.63
CA ILE A 222 10.21 -16.21 11.53
C ILE A 222 10.45 -14.77 12.02
N LEU A 223 9.85 -14.41 13.17
CA LEU A 223 10.03 -13.08 13.76
C LEU A 223 11.49 -12.82 14.15
N GLN A 224 12.14 -13.79 14.79
CA GLN A 224 13.54 -13.71 15.19
C GLN A 224 14.48 -13.58 13.98
N ARG A 225 14.23 -14.36 12.91
CA ARG A 225 15.00 -14.25 11.66
C ARG A 225 14.84 -12.88 11.00
N GLY A 226 13.67 -12.25 11.12
CA GLY A 226 13.47 -10.86 10.70
C GLY A 226 14.35 -9.89 11.48
N ILE A 227 14.42 -10.05 12.80
CA ILE A 227 15.24 -9.19 13.70
C ILE A 227 16.74 -9.35 13.38
N GLU A 228 17.20 -10.57 13.12
CA GLU A 228 18.61 -10.85 12.80
C GLU A 228 19.02 -10.31 11.42
N ARG A 229 18.10 -10.32 10.46
CA ARG A 229 18.30 -9.74 9.12
C ARG A 229 18.40 -8.22 9.13
N ALA A 230 17.89 -7.56 10.17
CA ALA A 230 17.91 -6.11 10.23
C ALA A 230 19.35 -5.58 10.40
N GLY A 231 19.80 -4.86 9.37
CA GLY A 231 21.17 -4.34 9.24
C GLY A 231 21.47 -3.09 10.07
N SER A 232 20.45 -2.41 10.58
CA SER A 232 20.60 -1.20 11.40
C SER A 232 19.84 -1.29 12.72
N THR A 233 20.25 -0.48 13.71
CA THR A 233 19.54 -0.39 15.00
C THR A 233 18.09 0.08 14.83
N ARG A 234 17.84 1.00 13.88
CA ARG A 234 16.50 1.52 13.57
C ARG A 234 15.61 0.47 12.93
N ALA A 235 16.14 -0.27 11.94
CA ALA A 235 15.44 -1.39 11.34
C ALA A 235 15.15 -2.49 12.37
N ARG A 236 16.11 -2.82 13.24
CA ARG A 236 15.90 -3.78 14.35
C ARG A 236 14.77 -3.36 15.29
N PHE A 237 14.73 -2.08 15.66
CA PHE A 237 13.68 -1.53 16.51
C PHE A 237 12.30 -1.67 15.85
N ARG A 238 12.17 -1.29 14.58
CA ARG A 238 10.91 -1.41 13.82
C ARG A 238 10.47 -2.87 13.64
N THR A 239 11.41 -3.75 13.33
CA THR A 239 11.13 -5.19 13.20
C THR A 239 10.65 -5.80 14.53
N ARG A 240 11.23 -5.38 15.66
CA ARG A 240 10.76 -5.78 17.00
C ARG A 240 9.37 -5.24 17.32
N LEU A 241 9.06 -4.00 16.91
CA LEU A 241 7.74 -3.40 17.06
C LEU A 241 6.66 -4.20 16.29
N ASP A 242 6.96 -4.56 15.05
CA ASP A 242 6.06 -5.40 14.24
C ASP A 242 5.87 -6.79 14.88
N ALA A 243 6.95 -7.39 15.38
CA ALA A 243 6.88 -8.66 16.11
C ALA A 243 5.96 -8.55 17.35
N ALA A 244 6.07 -7.48 18.14
CA ALA A 244 5.21 -7.23 19.29
C ALA A 244 3.73 -7.06 18.88
N GLN A 245 3.46 -6.37 17.77
CA GLN A 245 2.12 -6.22 17.23
C GLN A 245 1.52 -7.57 16.79
N VAL A 246 2.31 -8.43 16.13
CA VAL A 246 1.88 -9.78 15.75
C VAL A 246 1.55 -10.62 16.99
N CYS A 247 2.40 -10.59 18.02
CA CYS A 247 2.15 -11.30 19.28
C CYS A 247 0.86 -10.80 19.96
N LEU A 248 0.61 -9.49 19.96
CA LEU A 248 -0.60 -8.91 20.54
C LEU A 248 -1.87 -9.33 19.77
N GLN A 249 -1.80 -9.41 18.44
CA GLN A 249 -2.91 -9.90 17.62
C GLN A 249 -3.17 -11.40 17.77
N ALA A 250 -2.13 -12.16 18.12
CA ALA A 250 -2.19 -13.60 18.36
C ALA A 250 -2.65 -13.98 19.78
N GLU A 251 -3.16 -13.03 20.57
CA GLU A 251 -3.56 -13.23 21.98
C GLU A 251 -2.42 -13.83 22.83
N GLN A 252 -1.17 -13.42 22.53
CA GLN A 252 0.01 -13.75 23.32
C GLN A 252 0.49 -12.50 24.06
N GLU A 253 -0.36 -11.95 24.93
CA GLU A 253 -0.11 -10.68 25.64
C GLU A 253 1.14 -10.74 26.51
N GLY A 254 1.48 -11.90 27.08
CA GLY A 254 2.68 -12.08 27.89
C GLY A 254 3.97 -11.82 27.10
N TRP A 255 4.05 -12.31 25.86
CA TRP A 255 5.23 -12.09 25.00
C TRP A 255 5.26 -10.69 24.42
N ALA A 256 4.10 -10.18 24.00
CA ALA A 256 3.97 -8.80 23.55
C ALA A 256 4.42 -7.82 24.64
N ARG A 257 4.02 -8.05 25.90
CA ARG A 257 4.42 -7.23 27.05
C ARG A 257 5.93 -7.16 27.21
N THR A 258 6.62 -8.30 27.22
CA THR A 258 8.08 -8.32 27.41
C THR A 258 8.79 -7.52 26.31
N LEU A 259 8.38 -7.70 25.05
CA LEU A 259 8.96 -6.97 23.92
C LEU A 259 8.66 -5.47 24.00
N LEU A 260 7.43 -5.08 24.35
CA LEU A 260 7.02 -3.67 24.46
C LEU A 260 7.70 -2.95 25.63
N GLU A 261 7.95 -3.64 26.74
CA GLU A 261 8.70 -3.08 27.88
C GLU A 261 10.17 -2.83 27.52
N GLU A 262 10.80 -3.72 26.75
CA GLU A 262 12.15 -3.51 26.22
C GLU A 262 12.19 -2.32 25.25
N LEU A 263 11.25 -2.26 24.30
CA LEU A 263 11.14 -1.13 23.37
C LEU A 263 10.89 0.19 24.10
N GLY A 264 10.12 0.19 25.20
CA GLY A 264 9.92 1.37 26.04
C GLY A 264 11.20 1.88 26.70
N ARG A 265 12.06 0.98 27.21
CA ARG A 265 13.37 1.35 27.77
C ARG A 265 14.32 1.90 26.71
N ASP A 266 14.32 1.29 25.53
CA ASP A 266 15.11 1.75 24.39
C ASP A 266 14.65 3.16 23.96
N MET A 267 13.34 3.41 23.92
CA MET A 267 12.79 4.74 23.59
C MET A 267 13.27 5.85 24.54
N GLU A 268 13.32 5.57 25.84
CA GLU A 268 13.82 6.51 26.84
C GLU A 268 15.31 6.76 26.70
N SER A 269 16.08 5.71 26.43
CA SER A 269 17.54 5.78 26.25
C SER A 269 17.94 6.62 25.04
N PHE A 270 17.22 6.49 23.93
CA PHE A 270 17.50 7.21 22.68
C PHE A 270 16.70 8.52 22.52
N THR A 271 15.88 8.90 23.51
CA THR A 271 15.01 10.09 23.44
C THR A 271 14.15 10.14 22.16
N PHE A 272 13.53 9.00 21.81
CA PHE A 272 12.76 8.83 20.56
C PHE A 272 11.67 9.87 20.37
N GLU A 273 11.07 10.36 21.46
CA GLU A 273 10.00 11.37 21.44
C GLU A 273 10.38 12.67 20.71
N ARG A 274 11.67 13.01 20.65
CA ARG A 274 12.16 14.20 19.92
C ARG A 274 12.56 13.93 18.47
N TRP A 275 12.89 12.69 18.15
CA TRP A 275 13.53 12.32 16.88
C TRP A 275 12.59 11.56 15.93
N GLU A 276 11.71 10.72 16.47
CA GLU A 276 10.68 9.95 15.76
C GLU A 276 9.40 9.86 16.60
N PRO A 277 8.61 10.95 16.66
CA PRO A 277 7.40 10.98 17.47
C PRO A 277 6.35 9.95 17.01
N GLU A 278 6.28 9.64 15.71
CA GLU A 278 5.34 8.67 15.15
C GLU A 278 5.57 7.24 15.66
N THR A 279 6.82 6.78 15.60
CA THR A 279 7.23 5.46 16.11
C THR A 279 7.02 5.39 17.63
N ALA A 280 7.32 6.48 18.35
CA ALA A 280 7.11 6.56 19.79
C ALA A 280 5.62 6.44 20.16
N ILE A 281 4.74 7.13 19.44
CA ILE A 281 3.29 7.04 19.61
C ILE A 281 2.81 5.60 19.41
N GLN A 282 3.27 4.93 18.34
CA GLN A 282 2.86 3.55 18.05
C GLN A 282 3.24 2.57 19.16
N VAL A 283 4.45 2.68 19.72
CA VAL A 283 4.88 1.85 20.85
C VAL A 283 3.99 2.12 22.08
N LEU A 284 3.77 3.39 22.43
CA LEU A 284 2.95 3.76 23.59
C LEU A 284 1.49 3.27 23.45
N GLN A 285 0.91 3.35 22.24
CA GLN A 285 -0.43 2.82 21.96
C GLN A 285 -0.47 1.30 22.15
N LEU A 286 0.49 0.57 21.57
CA LEU A 286 0.54 -0.89 21.70
C LEU A 286 0.75 -1.34 23.15
N THR A 287 1.60 -0.64 23.91
CA THR A 287 1.81 -0.91 25.34
C THR A 287 0.54 -0.67 26.15
N ALA A 288 -0.16 0.45 25.91
CA ALA A 288 -1.43 0.73 26.58
C ALA A 288 -2.50 -0.32 26.28
N LEU A 289 -2.61 -0.75 25.02
CA LEU A 289 -3.52 -1.83 24.61
C LEU A 289 -3.15 -3.17 25.26
N CYS A 290 -1.86 -3.51 25.30
CA CYS A 290 -1.38 -4.74 25.93
C CYS A 290 -1.72 -4.77 27.42
N TYR A 291 -1.41 -3.70 28.16
CA TYR A 291 -1.74 -3.59 29.58
C TYR A 291 -3.24 -3.59 29.86
N ALA A 292 -4.04 -2.98 28.99
CA ALA A 292 -5.48 -3.02 29.15
C ALA A 292 -6.08 -4.41 28.90
N ARG A 293 -5.60 -5.15 27.90
CA ARG A 293 -6.02 -6.55 27.67
C ARG A 293 -5.66 -7.43 28.85
N LEU A 294 -4.43 -7.30 29.36
CA LEU A 294 -4.00 -7.98 30.58
C LEU A 294 -4.84 -7.56 31.80
N ALA A 295 -5.25 -6.30 31.93
CA ALA A 295 -6.12 -5.88 33.02
C ALA A 295 -7.57 -6.38 32.89
N LYS A 296 -8.02 -6.73 31.67
CA LYS A 296 -9.33 -7.37 31.40
C LYS A 296 -9.31 -8.86 31.75
N ASP A 297 -8.18 -9.55 31.57
CA ASP A 297 -8.03 -10.95 31.99
C ASP A 297 -8.17 -11.08 33.53
N ARG A 298 -8.95 -12.07 33.97
CA ARG A 298 -9.25 -12.33 35.38
C ARG A 298 -8.11 -13.04 36.10
N LYS A 299 -7.21 -13.70 35.35
CA LYS A 299 -6.11 -14.51 35.90
C LYS A 299 -4.87 -13.69 36.26
N THR A 300 -4.83 -12.42 35.88
CA THR A 300 -3.65 -11.57 36.03
C THR A 300 -3.59 -10.97 37.43
N GLU A 301 -2.49 -11.17 38.12
CA GLU A 301 -2.17 -10.48 39.37
C GLU A 301 -1.84 -8.99 39.06
N ASN A 302 -2.16 -8.07 39.98
CA ASN A 302 -1.88 -6.61 39.85
C ASN A 302 -2.65 -5.84 38.77
N ARG A 303 -3.95 -6.13 38.58
CA ARG A 303 -4.84 -5.43 37.62
C ARG A 303 -4.94 -3.92 37.87
N GLU A 304 -4.95 -3.51 39.13
CA GLU A 304 -5.02 -2.09 39.50
C GLU A 304 -3.74 -1.34 39.11
N ALA A 305 -2.57 -1.97 39.27
CA ALA A 305 -1.31 -1.42 38.83
C ALA A 305 -1.26 -1.27 37.30
N LEU A 306 -1.73 -2.27 36.55
CA LEU A 306 -1.81 -2.21 35.09
C LEU A 306 -2.73 -1.07 34.60
N ARG A 307 -3.88 -0.86 35.26
CA ARG A 307 -4.77 0.27 34.95
C ARG A 307 -4.11 1.62 35.24
N ALA A 308 -3.37 1.74 36.34
CA ALA A 308 -2.63 2.95 36.66
C ALA A 308 -1.54 3.25 35.61
N GLU A 309 -0.84 2.22 35.12
CA GLU A 309 0.13 2.38 34.04
C GLU A 309 -0.51 2.79 32.71
N VAL A 310 -1.70 2.25 32.37
CA VAL A 310 -2.46 2.70 31.19
C VAL A 310 -2.78 4.19 31.27
N GLU A 311 -3.22 4.69 32.42
CA GLU A 311 -3.52 6.12 32.59
C GLU A 311 -2.26 7.00 32.49
N LYS A 312 -1.12 6.55 33.02
CA LYS A 312 0.17 7.24 32.81
C LYS A 312 0.56 7.28 31.34
N LEU A 313 0.42 6.17 30.62
CA LEU A 313 0.72 6.09 29.19
C LEU A 313 -0.20 6.99 28.37
N LYS A 314 -1.51 7.03 28.68
CA LYS A 314 -2.45 7.97 28.05
C LYS A 314 -2.06 9.42 28.29
N ALA A 315 -1.69 9.79 29.51
CA ALA A 315 -1.25 11.14 29.83
C ALA A 315 0.03 11.53 29.05
N ARG A 316 0.96 10.59 28.90
CA ARG A 316 2.19 10.77 28.10
C ARG A 316 1.86 10.90 26.61
N LEU A 317 0.94 10.08 26.10
CA LEU A 317 0.49 10.11 24.72
C LEU A 317 -0.27 11.41 24.39
N PHE A 318 -1.12 11.90 25.29
CA PHE A 318 -1.86 13.16 25.11
C PHE A 318 -0.93 14.38 24.97
N ARG A 319 0.24 14.35 25.63
CA ARG A 319 1.27 15.40 25.47
C ARG A 319 1.95 15.36 24.10
N LEU A 320 2.06 14.18 23.49
CA LEU A 320 2.70 13.98 22.19
C LEU A 320 1.70 14.20 21.05
N ASP A 321 0.54 13.58 21.13
CA ASP A 321 -0.55 13.68 20.15
C ASP A 321 -1.91 13.43 20.80
N MET A 322 -2.77 14.46 20.79
CA MET A 322 -4.13 14.42 21.32
C MET A 322 -5.03 13.46 20.53
N ARG A 323 -4.81 13.26 19.22
CA ARG A 323 -5.60 12.36 18.37
C ARG A 323 -5.29 10.91 18.70
N ALA A 324 -4.01 10.59 18.84
CA ALA A 324 -3.56 9.26 19.21
C ALA A 324 -4.15 8.83 20.56
N ALA A 325 -4.35 9.78 21.49
CA ALA A 325 -4.91 9.51 22.82
C ALA A 325 -6.40 9.16 22.75
N ALA A 326 -7.16 9.88 21.92
CA ALA A 326 -8.55 9.58 21.66
C ALA A 326 -8.74 8.18 21.05
N VAL A 327 -7.87 7.77 20.14
CA VAL A 327 -7.91 6.42 19.54
C VAL A 327 -7.71 5.33 20.59
N VAL A 328 -6.76 5.52 21.52
CA VAL A 328 -6.57 4.56 22.62
C VAL A 328 -7.80 4.52 23.52
N GLU A 329 -8.42 5.66 23.85
CA GLU A 329 -9.65 5.65 24.64
C GLU A 329 -10.80 4.92 23.95
N GLU A 330 -10.96 5.10 22.64
CA GLU A 330 -11.98 4.42 21.85
C GLU A 330 -11.75 2.91 21.80
N MET A 331 -10.49 2.46 21.64
CA MET A 331 -10.13 1.04 21.63
C MET A 331 -10.27 0.36 22.99
N LEU A 332 -10.31 1.13 24.09
CA LEU A 332 -10.43 0.60 25.45
C LEU A 332 -11.88 0.44 25.91
N ARG A 333 -12.81 1.23 25.34
CA ARG A 333 -14.26 1.10 25.56
C ARG A 333 -14.77 -0.25 25.07
#